data_AF-A8Q2V2-F1
#
_entry.id   AF-A8Q2V2-F1
#
_cell.length_a   1.000
_cell.length_b   1.000
_cell.length_c   1.000
_cell.angle_alpha   90.00
_cell.angle_beta   90.00
_cell.angle_gamma   90.00
#
_symmetry.space_group_name_H-M   'P 1'
#
loop_
_entity.id
_entity.type
_entity.pdbx_description
1 polymer ?
#
loop_
_entity_poly.entity_id
_entity_poly.type
_entity_poly.pdbx_seq_one_letter_code
_entity_poly.pdbx_strand_id
1 'polypeptide(L)' 'MKSYWLMQFDTNAPTLKVLNDRLRQDPRVIKWNTLKLGEKLRELVPPGASGGTTPSQSTMGGRTVDYLG' A
#
# COMPACT_ATOMS: atom_id res chain seq x y z
N MET A 1 -14.22 19.61 5.41
CA MET A 1 -13.78 18.19 5.56
C MET A 1 -12.73 17.91 4.49
N LYS A 2 -11.58 17.33 4.83
CA LYS A 2 -10.54 16.98 3.84
C LYS A 2 -10.76 15.55 3.38
N SER A 3 -10.69 15.32 2.07
CA SER A 3 -10.81 13.98 1.47
C SER A 3 -9.44 13.31 1.44
N TYR A 4 -9.40 12.01 1.75
CA TYR A 4 -8.21 11.17 1.70
C TYR A 4 -8.42 10.06 0.67
N TRP A 5 -7.33 9.65 0.01
CA TRP A 5 -7.34 8.54 -0.94
C TRP A 5 -6.08 7.69 -0.77
N LEU A 6 -6.18 6.43 -1.18
CA LEU A 6 -5.08 5.48 -1.27
C LEU A 6 -5.00 4.98 -2.71
N MET A 7 -3.78 4.87 -3.24
CA MET A 7 -3.52 4.26 -4.54
C MET A 7 -2.44 3.20 -4.38
N GLN A 8 -2.70 2.01 -4.90
CA GLN A 8 -1.71 0.96 -5.06
C GLN A 8 -1.48 0.76 -6.55
N PHE A 9 -0.23 0.92 -6.99
CA PHE A 9 0.14 0.82 -8.39
C PHE A 9 1.59 0.35 -8.50
N ASP A 10 1.87 -0.40 -9.55
CA ASP A 10 3.22 -0.72 -9.98
C ASP A 10 3.64 0.25 -11.07
N THR A 11 4.81 0.86 -10.92
CA THR A 11 5.34 1.80 -11.90
C THR A 11 6.85 1.83 -11.90
N ASN A 12 7.42 2.22 -13.04
CA ASN A 12 8.84 2.59 -13.11
C ASN A 12 9.06 4.03 -12.60
N ALA A 13 10.33 4.39 -12.39
CA ALA A 13 10.71 5.71 -11.86
C ALA A 13 10.31 6.89 -12.78
N PRO A 14 10.46 6.83 -14.12
CA PRO A 14 10.01 7.91 -14.99
C PRO A 14 8.52 8.20 -14.89
N THR A 15 7.68 7.17 -14.89
CA THR A 15 6.22 7.34 -14.78
C THR A 15 5.81 7.85 -13.39
N LEU A 16 6.50 7.41 -12.33
CA LEU A 16 6.29 7.96 -10.99
C LEU A 16 6.63 9.47 -10.94
N LYS A 17 7.68 9.90 -11.64
CA LYS A 17 8.02 11.32 -11.74
C LYS A 17 6.89 12.11 -12.38
N VAL A 18 6.35 11.63 -13.50
CA VAL A 18 5.21 12.29 -14.18
C VAL A 18 3.99 12.38 -13.28
N LEU A 19 3.69 11.33 -12.52
CA LEU A 19 2.60 11.37 -11.53
C LEU A 19 2.83 12.45 -10.47
N ASN A 20 4.04 12.50 -9.89
CA ASN A 20 4.38 13.53 -8.90
C ASN A 20 4.27 14.95 -9.46
N ASP A 21 4.71 15.16 -10.70
CA ASP A 21 4.61 16.47 -11.36
C ASP A 21 3.15 16.89 -11.53
N ARG A 22 2.26 15.95 -11.91
CA ARG A 22 0.82 16.20 -12.02
C ARG A 22 0.16 16.51 -10.67
N LEU A 23 0.47 15.75 -9.63
CA LEU A 23 -0.07 15.99 -8.29
C LEU A 23 0.36 17.35 -7.73
N ARG A 24 1.56 17.83 -8.10
CA ARG A 24 2.04 19.16 -7.73
C ARG A 24 1.29 20.31 -8.39
N GLN A 25 0.76 20.07 -9.59
CA GLN A 25 0.01 21.07 -10.35
C GLN A 25 -1.48 21.11 -9.99
N ASP A 26 -2.02 20.04 -9.38
CA ASP A 26 -3.45 19.99 -9.02
C ASP A 26 -3.73 20.75 -7.71
N PRO A 27 -4.45 21.89 -7.73
CA PRO A 27 -4.71 22.67 -6.54
C PRO A 27 -5.62 21.96 -5.52
N ARG A 28 -6.30 20.88 -5.93
CA ARG A 28 -7.14 20.07 -5.02
C ARG A 28 -6.29 19.14 -4.15
N VAL A 29 -5.03 18.92 -4.54
CA VAL A 29 -4.09 18.05 -3.84
C VAL A 29 -3.21 18.89 -2.93
N ILE A 30 -3.51 18.85 -1.63
CA ILE A 30 -2.76 19.60 -0.62
C ILE A 30 -1.47 18.86 -0.22
N LYS A 31 -1.53 17.53 -0.12
CA LYS A 31 -0.40 16.68 0.29
C LYS A 31 -0.59 15.26 -0.25
N TRP A 32 0.50 14.66 -0.70
CA TRP A 32 0.58 13.24 -1.01
C TRP A 32 1.91 12.67 -0.50
N ASN A 33 1.97 11.35 -0.39
CA ASN A 33 3.20 10.61 -0.13
C ASN A 33 3.18 9.35 -0.99
N THR A 34 4.33 8.99 -1.56
CA THR A 34 4.50 7.75 -2.30
C THR A 34 5.46 6.84 -1.54
N LEU A 35 4.96 5.67 -1.15
CA LEU A 35 5.73 4.66 -0.42
C LEU A 35 6.10 3.52 -1.37
N LYS A 36 7.39 3.19 -1.45
CA LYS A 36 7.86 1.99 -2.14
C LYS A 36 7.72 0.80 -1.20
N LEU A 37 6.85 -0.15 -1.56
CA LEU A 37 6.58 -1.33 -0.74
C LEU A 37 7.65 -2.42 -0.89
N GLY A 38 8.32 -2.48 -2.05
CA GLY A 38 9.35 -3.48 -2.33
C GLY A 38 9.89 -3.36 -3.75
N GLU A 39 10.93 -4.14 -4.06
CA GLU A 39 11.47 -4.27 -5.42
C GLU A 39 11.09 -5.58 -6.08
N LYS A 40 10.92 -6.63 -5.29
CA LYS A 40 10.65 -7.98 -5.79
C LYS A 40 9.34 -8.49 -5.24
N LEU A 41 8.63 -9.30 -6.03
CA LEU A 41 7.33 -9.86 -5.65
C LEU A 41 7.37 -10.57 -4.29
N ARG A 42 8.46 -11.31 -4.00
CA ARG A 42 8.66 -12.00 -2.72
C ARG A 42 8.74 -11.08 -1.49
N GLU A 43 9.07 -9.81 -1.68
CA GLU A 43 9.10 -8.81 -0.60
C GLU A 43 7.70 -8.24 -0.36
N LEU A 44 6.82 -8.29 -1.38
CA LEU A 44 5.45 -7.79 -1.34
C LEU A 44 4.45 -8.84 -0.87
N VAL A 45 4.75 -10.13 -1.09
CA VAL A 45 3.86 -11.25 -0.75
C VAL A 45 4.08 -11.65 0.71
N PRO A 46 3.07 -11.50 1.60
CA PRO A 46 3.16 -12.01 2.96
C PRO A 46 3.40 -13.53 2.96
N PRO A 47 4.18 -14.08 3.90
CA PRO A 47 4.28 -15.52 4.09
C PRO A 47 2.88 -16.12 4.26
N GLY A 48 2.44 -16.95 3.31
CA GLY A 48 1.11 -17.59 3.30
C GLY A 48 0.08 -17.01 2.31
N ALA A 49 0.37 -15.91 1.62
CA ALA A 49 -0.51 -15.37 0.56
C ALA A 49 -0.28 -16.05 -0.81
N SER A 50 0.92 -16.60 -1.05
CA SER A 50 1.15 -17.55 -2.12
C SER A 50 0.54 -18.88 -1.70
N GLY A 51 -0.47 -19.36 -2.43
CA GLY A 51 -1.29 -20.55 -2.12
C GLY A 51 -0.57 -21.90 -2.09
N GLY A 52 0.61 -21.99 -1.47
CA GLY A 52 1.15 -23.24 -0.96
C GLY A 52 0.37 -23.61 0.29
N THR A 53 -0.32 -24.75 0.23
CA THR A 53 -1.05 -25.40 1.31
C THR A 53 -0.27 -25.31 2.63
N THR A 54 -0.63 -24.34 3.47
CA THR A 54 -0.20 -24.35 4.86
C THR A 54 -1.22 -25.21 5.59
N PRO A 55 -0.84 -26.32 6.25
CA PRO A 55 -1.80 -27.12 7.00
C PRO A 55 -2.43 -26.22 8.05
N SER A 56 -3.77 -26.19 8.05
CA SER A 56 -4.60 -25.44 8.98
C SER A 56 -4.13 -25.67 10.42
N GLN A 57 -3.41 -24.71 10.99
CA GLN A 57 -3.29 -24.58 12.44
C GLN A 57 -4.25 -23.47 12.86
N SER A 58 -5.50 -23.87 13.05
CA SER A 58 -6.53 -23.07 13.70
C SER A 58 -6.13 -22.80 15.16
N THR A 59 -5.63 -21.59 15.41
CA THR A 59 -5.64 -20.98 16.76
C THR A 59 -6.26 -19.59 16.63
N MET A 60 -7.56 -19.52 16.87
CA MET A 60 -8.33 -18.29 16.96
C MET A 60 -7.77 -17.41 18.09
N GLY A 61 -7.20 -16.27 17.73
CA GLY A 61 -6.69 -15.27 18.68
C GLY A 61 -6.85 -13.87 18.10
N GLY A 62 -8.09 -13.42 17.96
CA GLY A 62 -8.41 -12.09 17.45
C GLY A 62 -7.79 -11.00 18.31
N ARG A 63 -6.98 -10.14 17.70
CA ARG A 63 -6.68 -8.80 18.22
C ARG A 63 -7.04 -7.79 17.14
N THR A 64 -8.21 -7.22 17.27
CA THR A 64 -8.57 -5.94 16.65
C THR A 64 -7.67 -4.86 17.24
N VAL A 65 -6.94 -4.13 16.39
CA VAL A 65 -6.20 -2.94 16.78
C VAL A 65 -7.10 -1.75 16.48
N ASP A 66 -7.64 -1.14 17.53
CA ASP A 66 -8.41 0.10 17.42
C ASP A 66 -7.46 1.26 17.21
N TYR A 67 -7.65 2.00 16.11
CA TYR A 67 -6.95 3.26 15.87
C TYR A 67 -7.86 4.43 16.23
N LEU A 68 -8.04 4.67 17.52
CA LEU A 68 -8.53 5.96 18.05
C LEU A 68 -7.86 6.23 19.41
N GLY A 69 -7.01 7.25 19.43
CA GLY A 69 -6.41 7.88 20.60
C GLY A 69 -5.89 9.25 20.18
#